data_AF-A0A5C4XI64-F1
#
_entry.id   AF-A0A5C4XI64-F1
#
_cell.length_a   1.000
_cell.length_b   1.000
_cell.length_c   1.000
_cell.angle_alpha   90.00
_cell.angle_beta   90.00
_cell.angle_gamma   90.00
#
_symmetry.space_group_name_H-M   'P 1'
#
loop_
_entity.id
_entity.type
_entity.pdbx_description
1 polymer ?
#
loop_
_entity_poly.entity_id
_entity_poly.type
_entity_poly.pdbx_seq_one_letter_code
_entity_poly.pdbx_strand_id
1 'polypeptide(L)'
;MKQSNRDRQWARIRWVEVAYSAMLLVVMIGLFGYASFRPASDLVFWLVSGVTLLAGLGLLARQYQVLDELGKLRFLKGLAVSGVITVSGLAWTLWWAAYQSVKLNGETQDLGSPALSFDAIYLSLLAGVIAMVVTQLYLRRRENSGG
;
A
#
# COMPACT_ATOMS: atom_id res chain seq x y z
N MET A 1 -27.96 -20.64 -22.70
CA MET A 1 -26.97 -19.55 -22.87
C MET A 1 -27.27 -18.32 -22.00
N LYS A 2 -27.45 -18.45 -20.67
CA LYS A 2 -27.71 -17.32 -19.73
C LYS A 2 -26.51 -16.95 -18.84
N GLN A 3 -25.42 -17.72 -18.85
CA GLN A 3 -24.21 -17.49 -18.05
C GLN A 3 -23.46 -16.20 -18.44
N SER A 4 -23.43 -15.85 -19.73
CA SER A 4 -22.67 -14.71 -20.28
C SER A 4 -22.96 -13.36 -19.61
N ASN A 5 -24.22 -13.07 -19.27
CA ASN A 5 -24.58 -11.77 -18.68
C ASN A 5 -24.23 -11.67 -17.19
N ARG A 6 -24.27 -12.79 -16.45
CA ARG A 6 -23.92 -12.83 -15.02
C ARG A 6 -22.42 -12.71 -14.83
N ASP A 7 -21.63 -13.39 -15.65
CA ASP A 7 -20.16 -13.31 -15.62
C ASP A 7 -19.66 -11.92 -16.00
N ARG A 8 -20.32 -11.25 -16.96
CA ARG A 8 -20.04 -9.84 -17.31
C ARG A 8 -20.40 -8.86 -16.20
N GLN A 9 -21.50 -9.09 -15.47
CA GLN A 9 -21.84 -8.28 -14.29
C GLN A 9 -20.83 -8.45 -13.16
N TRP A 10 -20.41 -9.69 -12.89
CA TRP A 10 -19.37 -9.98 -11.89
C TRP A 10 -18.01 -9.39 -12.25
N ALA A 11 -17.63 -9.43 -13.54
CA ALA A 11 -16.42 -8.78 -14.03
C ALA A 11 -16.49 -7.24 -13.89
N ARG A 12 -17.66 -6.63 -14.15
CA ARG A 12 -17.87 -5.19 -13.93
C ARG A 12 -17.77 -4.80 -12.46
N ILE A 13 -18.37 -5.58 -11.56
CA ILE A 13 -18.31 -5.32 -10.12
C ILE A 13 -16.85 -5.39 -9.62
N ARG A 14 -16.08 -6.39 -10.04
CA ARG A 14 -14.64 -6.48 -9.71
C ARG A 14 -13.84 -5.29 -10.24
N TRP A 15 -14.11 -4.82 -11.46
CA TRP A 15 -13.45 -3.63 -12.02
C TRP A 15 -13.80 -2.34 -11.27
N VAL A 16 -15.06 -2.21 -10.84
CA VAL A 16 -15.51 -1.08 -10.03
C VAL A 16 -14.84 -1.10 -8.66
N GLU A 17 -14.70 -2.26 -8.02
CA GLU A 17 -13.98 -2.38 -6.74
C GLU A 17 -12.49 -2.06 -6.87
N VAL A 18 -11.84 -2.48 -7.97
CA VAL A 18 -10.44 -2.11 -8.26
C VAL A 18 -10.32 -0.60 -8.50
N ALA A 19 -11.27 0.00 -9.21
CA ALA A 19 -11.31 1.45 -9.43
C ALA A 19 -11.49 2.22 -8.11
N TYR A 20 -12.34 1.74 -7.20
CA TYR A 20 -12.50 2.33 -5.87
C TYR A 20 -11.23 2.21 -5.03
N SER A 21 -10.54 1.06 -5.06
CA SER A 21 -9.24 0.92 -4.38
C SER A 21 -8.17 1.83 -4.95
N ALA A 22 -8.08 1.94 -6.28
CA ALA A 22 -7.15 2.85 -6.93
C ALA A 22 -7.48 4.31 -6.59
N MET A 23 -8.75 4.69 -6.59
CA MET A 23 -9.21 6.02 -6.20
C MET A 23 -8.89 6.32 -4.73
N LEU A 24 -9.13 5.38 -3.82
CA LEU A 24 -8.78 5.55 -2.41
C LEU A 24 -7.26 5.68 -2.22
N LEU A 25 -6.47 4.95 -2.99
CA LEU A 25 -5.01 5.03 -2.95
C LEU A 25 -4.50 6.37 -3.48
N VAL A 26 -5.11 6.90 -4.56
CA VAL A 26 -4.85 8.25 -5.07
C VAL A 26 -5.28 9.31 -4.06
N VAL A 27 -6.43 9.16 -3.42
CA VAL A 27 -6.90 10.07 -2.36
C VAL A 27 -5.98 10.03 -1.15
N MET A 28 -5.49 8.86 -0.74
CA MET A 28 -4.49 8.72 0.32
C MET A 28 -3.21 9.48 -0.06
N ILE A 29 -2.64 9.19 -1.23
CA ILE A 29 -1.42 9.87 -1.71
C ILE A 29 -1.63 11.39 -1.82
N GLY A 30 -2.79 11.82 -2.31
CA GLY A 30 -3.15 13.22 -2.47
C GLY A 30 -3.36 13.96 -1.16
N LEU A 31 -4.08 13.37 -0.19
CA LEU A 31 -4.27 13.93 1.15
C LEU A 31 -2.95 14.03 1.90
N PHE A 32 -2.10 13.00 1.77
CA PHE A 32 -0.79 13.00 2.39
C PHE A 32 0.15 14.02 1.74
N GLY A 33 0.20 14.09 0.41
CA GLY A 33 0.96 15.13 -0.30
C GLY A 33 0.48 16.52 0.07
N TYR A 34 -0.84 16.75 0.13
CA TYR A 34 -1.43 18.01 0.56
C TYR A 34 -1.10 18.39 2.01
N ALA A 35 -1.14 17.42 2.92
CA ALA A 35 -0.76 17.61 4.33
C ALA A 35 0.74 17.95 4.49
N SER A 36 1.61 17.47 3.59
CA SER A 36 3.03 17.87 3.57
C SER A 36 3.23 19.34 3.17
N PHE A 37 2.31 19.94 2.41
CA PHE A 37 2.41 21.33 1.94
C PHE A 37 1.59 22.34 2.76
N ARG A 38 0.65 21.89 3.60
CA ARG A 38 -0.11 22.75 4.50
C ARG A 38 -0.08 22.20 5.92
N PRO A 39 0.32 23.01 6.92
CA PRO A 39 0.24 22.61 8.32
C PRO A 39 -1.24 22.58 8.73
N ALA A 40 -1.91 21.45 8.49
CA ALA A 40 -3.10 21.08 9.25
C ALA A 40 -2.64 20.70 10.66
N SER A 41 -3.45 20.99 11.68
CA SER A 41 -3.14 20.56 13.05
C SER A 41 -2.87 19.06 13.11
N ASP A 42 -1.85 18.62 13.86
CA ASP A 42 -1.44 17.22 13.98
C ASP A 42 -2.63 16.28 14.28
N LEU A 43 -3.58 16.74 15.10
CA LEU A 43 -4.79 15.99 15.45
C LEU A 43 -5.68 15.69 14.22
N VAL A 44 -5.83 16.65 13.31
CA VAL A 44 -6.59 16.48 12.06
C VAL A 44 -5.86 15.50 11.14
N PHE A 45 -4.54 15.58 11.05
CA PHE A 45 -3.74 14.63 10.29
C PHE A 45 -3.92 13.20 10.80
N TRP A 46 -3.82 12.97 12.11
CA TRP A 46 -4.01 11.64 12.70
C TRP A 46 -5.43 11.10 12.52
N LEU A 47 -6.45 11.96 12.68
CA LEU A 47 -7.85 11.56 12.45
C LEU A 47 -8.10 11.17 10.99
N VAL A 48 -7.68 11.99 10.04
CA VAL A 48 -7.84 11.71 8.61
C VAL A 48 -7.07 10.44 8.22
N SER A 49 -5.84 10.29 8.71
CA SER A 49 -5.02 9.10 8.46
C SER A 49 -5.67 7.83 9.03
N GLY A 50 -6.18 7.89 10.26
CA GLY A 50 -6.86 6.76 10.91
C GLY A 50 -8.16 6.37 10.21
N VAL A 51 -9.01 7.35 9.85
CA VAL A 51 -10.25 7.09 9.10
C VAL A 51 -9.95 6.46 7.75
N THR A 52 -8.92 6.95 7.05
CA THR A 52 -8.61 6.42 5.72
C THR A 52 -7.96 5.04 5.80
N LEU A 53 -7.15 4.76 6.84
CA LEU A 53 -6.66 3.41 7.14
C LEU A 53 -7.82 2.43 7.34
N LEU A 54 -8.81 2.79 8.18
CA LEU A 54 -9.98 1.97 8.42
C LEU A 54 -10.80 1.74 7.14
N ALA A 55 -10.99 2.79 6.33
CA ALA A 55 -11.66 2.68 5.04
C ALA A 55 -10.90 1.75 4.08
N GLY A 56 -9.57 1.85 4.04
CA GLY A 56 -8.71 0.97 3.24
C GLY A 56 -8.79 -0.49 3.67
N LEU A 57 -8.73 -0.76 4.99
CA LEU A 57 -8.91 -2.10 5.54
C LEU A 57 -10.30 -2.67 5.24
N GLY A 58 -11.34 -1.85 5.37
CA GLY A 58 -12.71 -2.25 5.03
C GLY A 58 -12.87 -2.61 3.55
N LEU A 59 -12.24 -1.85 2.65
CA LEU A 59 -12.23 -2.16 1.22
C LEU A 59 -11.45 -3.46 0.92
N LEU A 60 -10.28 -3.66 1.53
CA LEU A 60 -9.50 -4.89 1.38
C LEU A 60 -10.29 -6.11 1.87
N ALA A 61 -10.96 -6.00 3.03
CA ALA A 61 -11.79 -7.06 3.58
C ALA A 61 -12.97 -7.39 2.65
N ARG A 62 -13.63 -6.37 2.10
CA ARG A 62 -14.73 -6.55 1.13
C ARG A 62 -14.24 -7.21 -0.15
N GLN A 63 -13.11 -6.77 -0.71
CA GLN A 63 -12.51 -7.41 -1.89
C GLN A 63 -12.19 -8.89 -1.63
N TYR A 64 -11.65 -9.20 -0.46
CA TYR A 64 -11.37 -10.58 -0.09
C TYR A 64 -12.63 -11.47 -0.09
N GLN A 65 -13.78 -10.93 0.33
CA GLN A 65 -15.05 -11.68 0.36
C GLN A 65 -15.60 -12.01 -1.04
N VAL A 66 -15.35 -11.15 -2.03
CA VAL A 66 -15.90 -11.28 -3.40
C VAL A 66 -15.02 -12.16 -4.31
N LEU A 67 -13.80 -12.51 -3.87
CA LEU A 67 -12.88 -13.36 -4.60
C LEU A 67 -13.25 -14.85 -4.49
N ASP A 68 -13.04 -15.60 -5.56
CA ASP A 68 -13.11 -17.07 -5.57
C ASP A 68 -11.93 -17.66 -4.77
N GLU A 69 -11.93 -18.95 -4.41
CA GLU A 69 -10.87 -19.55 -3.56
C GLU A 69 -9.45 -19.34 -4.11
N LEU A 70 -9.26 -19.56 -5.42
CA LEU A 70 -7.99 -19.28 -6.12
C LEU A 70 -7.66 -17.77 -6.14
N GLY A 71 -8.67 -16.92 -6.21
CA GLY A 71 -8.51 -15.46 -6.12
C GLY A 71 -8.06 -15.02 -4.73
N LYS A 72 -8.68 -15.57 -3.68
CA LYS A 72 -8.33 -15.32 -2.26
C LYS A 72 -6.89 -15.71 -1.97
N LEU A 73 -6.47 -16.89 -2.43
CA LEU A 73 -5.09 -17.37 -2.28
C LEU A 73 -4.07 -16.45 -2.96
N ARG A 74 -4.35 -16.00 -4.20
CA ARG A 74 -3.47 -15.06 -4.91
C ARG A 74 -3.42 -13.70 -4.24
N PHE A 75 -4.57 -13.22 -3.76
CA PHE A 75 -4.66 -11.97 -3.03
C PHE A 75 -3.87 -12.00 -1.73
N LEU A 76 -4.02 -13.06 -0.93
CA LEU A 76 -3.23 -13.24 0.31
C LEU A 76 -1.73 -13.33 0.05
N LYS A 77 -1.30 -14.04 -1.01
CA LYS A 77 0.10 -14.08 -1.42
C LYS A 77 0.63 -12.71 -1.82
N GLY A 78 -0.13 -11.96 -2.63
CA GLY A 78 0.22 -10.59 -3.01
C GLY A 78 0.30 -9.65 -1.80
N LEU A 79 -0.65 -9.76 -0.87
CA LEU A 79 -0.68 -8.98 0.37
C LEU A 79 0.53 -9.30 1.25
N ALA A 80 0.89 -10.58 1.39
CA ALA A 80 2.06 -11.01 2.15
C ALA A 80 3.37 -10.48 1.54
N VAL A 81 3.54 -10.58 0.21
CA VAL A 81 4.72 -10.03 -0.48
C VAL A 81 4.81 -8.51 -0.32
N SER A 82 3.68 -7.81 -0.48
CA SER A 82 3.61 -6.37 -0.21
C SER A 82 4.05 -6.05 1.22
N GLY A 83 3.50 -6.77 2.20
CA GLY A 83 3.81 -6.58 3.61
C GLY A 83 5.29 -6.80 3.90
N VAL A 84 5.89 -7.87 3.37
CA VAL A 84 7.32 -8.15 3.55
C VAL A 84 8.17 -7.01 2.98
N ILE A 85 7.87 -6.53 1.77
CA ILE A 85 8.64 -5.46 1.13
C ILE A 85 8.47 -4.13 1.86
N THR A 86 7.25 -3.78 2.26
CA THR A 86 7.00 -2.56 3.03
C THR A 86 7.66 -2.63 4.41
N VAL A 87 7.55 -3.75 5.14
CA VAL A 87 8.20 -3.90 6.44
C VAL A 87 9.72 -3.88 6.31
N SER A 88 10.28 -4.53 5.28
CA SER A 88 11.73 -4.55 5.05
C SER A 88 12.26 -3.16 4.69
N GLY A 89 11.55 -2.42 3.85
CA GLY A 89 11.91 -1.03 3.51
C GLY A 89 11.81 -0.11 4.72
N LEU A 90 10.74 -0.22 5.52
CA LEU A 90 10.61 0.53 6.78
C LEU A 90 11.75 0.18 7.76
N ALA A 91 12.05 -1.10 7.96
CA ALA A 91 13.14 -1.55 8.81
C ALA A 91 14.48 -0.97 8.33
N TRP A 92 14.72 -0.97 7.02
CA TRP A 92 15.91 -0.35 6.43
C TRP A 92 15.99 1.16 6.71
N THR A 93 14.87 1.89 6.54
CA THR A 93 14.84 3.34 6.84
C THR A 93 15.11 3.63 8.31
N LEU A 94 14.54 2.84 9.23
CA LEU A 94 14.78 2.95 10.66
C LEU A 94 16.25 2.65 11.00
N TRP A 95 16.84 1.63 10.37
CA TRP A 95 18.26 1.33 10.55
C TRP A 95 19.17 2.45 10.05
N TRP A 96 18.84 3.04 8.90
CA TRP A 96 19.56 4.18 8.36
C TRP A 96 19.49 5.39 9.30
N ALA A 97 18.31 5.67 9.86
CA ALA A 97 18.13 6.75 10.84
C ALA A 97 18.94 6.51 12.12
N ALA A 98 18.93 5.26 12.62
CA ALA A 98 19.74 4.86 13.76
C ALA A 98 21.25 5.04 13.46
N TYR A 99 21.72 4.58 12.30
CA TYR A 99 23.10 4.76 11.85
C TYR A 99 23.51 6.24 11.80
N GLN A 100 22.68 7.09 11.20
CA GLN A 100 22.93 8.54 11.13
C GLN A 100 22.96 9.16 12.52
N SER A 101 22.06 8.78 13.43
CA SER A 101 22.07 9.28 14.81
C SER A 101 23.36 8.92 15.54
N VAL A 102 23.87 7.70 15.37
CA VAL A 102 25.13 7.26 16.02
C VAL A 102 26.33 7.97 15.40
N LYS A 103 26.34 8.16 14.08
CA LYS A 103 27.42 8.85 13.36
C LYS A 103 27.48 10.35 13.71
N LEU A 104 26.34 11.02 13.74
CA LEU A 104 26.23 12.46 14.02
C LEU A 104 26.46 12.81 15.48
N ASN A 105 26.16 11.92 16.43
CA ASN A 105 26.48 12.12 17.85
C ASN A 105 27.98 12.20 18.15
N GLY A 106 28.86 11.87 17.19
CA GLY A 106 30.32 12.06 17.28
C GLY A 106 30.81 13.42 16.77
N GLU A 107 30.00 14.18 16.03
CA GLU A 107 30.32 15.50 15.49
C GLU A 107 29.34 16.52 16.09
N THR A 108 29.81 17.34 17.04
CA THR A 108 29.05 18.46 17.62
C THR A 108 28.88 19.61 16.62
N GLN A 109 28.19 19.36 15.51
CA GLN A 109 27.68 20.40 14.64
C GLN A 109 26.18 20.28 14.53
N ASP A 110 25.54 21.44 14.55
CA ASP A 110 24.12 21.77 14.54
C ASP A 110 23.40 21.32 13.25
N LEU A 111 23.75 20.15 12.73
CA LEU A 111 23.07 19.44 11.67
C LEU A 111 21.84 18.82 12.32
N GLY A 112 20.73 19.55 12.25
CA GLY A 112 19.44 19.21 12.87
C GLY A 112 19.15 17.70 12.80
N SER A 113 18.55 17.18 13.89
CA SER A 113 18.27 15.76 14.11
C SER A 113 17.97 15.03 12.80
N PRO A 114 18.53 13.82 12.56
CA PRO A 114 18.31 13.07 11.33
C PRO A 114 16.81 12.88 11.12
N ALA A 115 16.21 13.81 10.40
CA ALA A 115 14.81 13.80 10.09
C ALA A 115 14.68 12.75 9.01
N LEU A 116 14.14 11.59 9.39
CA LEU A 116 13.64 10.62 8.43
C LEU A 116 12.71 11.39 7.49
N SER A 117 13.17 11.65 6.26
CA SER A 117 12.30 12.24 5.27
C SER A 117 11.16 11.25 5.04
N PHE A 118 9.94 11.72 5.22
CA PHE A 118 8.73 10.92 5.06
C PHE A 118 8.68 10.24 3.68
N ASP A 119 9.40 10.79 2.69
CA ASP A 119 9.64 10.24 1.35
C ASP A 119 10.12 8.79 1.36
N ALA A 120 11.02 8.42 2.29
CA ALA A 120 11.57 7.07 2.34
C ALA A 120 10.50 6.03 2.74
N ILE A 121 9.53 6.44 3.57
CA ILE A 121 8.37 5.62 3.94
C ILE A 121 7.45 5.42 2.73
N TYR A 122 7.22 6.48 1.93
CA TYR A 122 6.42 6.39 0.71
C TYR A 122 7.04 5.47 -0.33
N LEU A 123 8.36 5.54 -0.52
CA LEU A 123 9.05 4.64 -1.46
C LEU A 123 8.87 3.18 -1.07
N SER A 124 8.91 2.88 0.23
CA SER A 124 8.68 1.52 0.74
C SER A 124 7.22 1.05 0.55
N LEU A 125 6.25 1.93 0.78
CA LEU A 125 4.84 1.66 0.50
C LEU A 125 4.58 1.45 -0.99
N LEU A 126 5.12 2.32 -1.85
CA LEU A 126 5.00 2.24 -3.30
C LEU A 126 5.63 0.94 -3.82
N ALA A 127 6.82 0.59 -3.35
CA ALA A 127 7.48 -0.67 -3.70
C ALA A 127 6.64 -1.89 -3.29
N GLY A 128 6.01 -1.86 -2.12
CA GLY A 128 5.09 -2.90 -1.66
C GLY A 128 3.88 -3.06 -2.59
N VAL A 129 3.22 -1.96 -2.96
CA VAL A 129 2.08 -1.96 -3.89
C VAL A 129 2.49 -2.48 -5.27
N ILE A 130 3.63 -2.02 -5.81
CA ILE A 130 4.17 -2.50 -7.08
C ILE A 130 4.41 -4.02 -6.99
N ALA A 131 5.03 -4.49 -5.91
CA ALA A 131 5.30 -5.90 -5.74
C ALA A 131 4.03 -6.75 -5.61
N MET A 132 2.98 -6.23 -4.98
CA MET A 132 1.66 -6.85 -4.95
C MET A 132 1.10 -7.03 -6.37
N VAL A 133 1.13 -5.96 -7.18
CA VAL A 133 0.63 -5.97 -8.56
C VAL A 133 1.44 -6.94 -9.42
N VAL A 134 2.77 -6.89 -9.33
CA VAL A 134 3.67 -7.79 -10.06
C VAL A 134 3.43 -9.25 -9.67
N THR A 135 3.27 -9.53 -8.38
CA THR A 135 2.99 -10.88 -7.87
C THR A 135 1.66 -11.40 -8.41
N GLN A 136 0.61 -10.57 -8.43
CA GLN A 136 -0.68 -10.97 -8.98
C GLN A 136 -0.60 -11.22 -10.49
N LEU A 137 0.09 -10.37 -11.25
CA LEU A 137 0.30 -10.55 -12.68
C LEU A 137 1.10 -11.82 -12.98
N TYR A 138 2.15 -12.09 -12.20
CA TYR A 138 2.99 -13.28 -12.33
C TYR A 138 2.18 -14.55 -12.05
N LEU A 139 1.43 -14.61 -10.95
CA LEU A 139 0.61 -15.78 -10.61
C LEU A 139 -0.48 -16.04 -11.66
N ARG A 140 -1.09 -14.97 -12.19
CA ARG A 140 -2.08 -15.08 -13.27
C ARG A 140 -1.47 -15.61 -14.57
N ARG A 141 -0.26 -15.17 -14.94
CA ARG A 141 0.45 -15.68 -16.12
C ARG A 141 0.81 -17.16 -15.95
N ARG A 142 1.35 -17.54 -14.80
CA ARG A 142 1.76 -18.93 -14.52
C ARG A 142 0.60 -19.91 -14.61
N GLU A 143 -0.57 -19.55 -14.07
CA GLU A 143 -1.77 -20.38 -14.14
C GLU A 143 -2.26 -20.54 -15.59
N ASN A 144 -2.22 -19.47 -16.40
CA ASN A 144 -2.61 -19.53 -17.82
C ASN A 144 -1.64 -20.32 -18.71
N SER A 145 -0.39 -20.49 -18.28
CA SER A 145 0.65 -21.23 -19.02
C SER A 145 0.78 -22.70 -18.60
N GLY A 146 0.06 -23.14 -17.56
CA GLY A 146 0.13 -24.49 -17.00
C GLY A 146 -1.20 -25.24 -16.99
N GLY A 147 -2.16 -24.82 -17.82
CA GLY A 147 -3.46 -25.46 -18.02
C GLY A 147 -3.60 -26.03 -19.42
#